data_AF-A0A382NSS7-F1
#
_entry.id   AF-A0A382NSS7-F1
#
_cell.length_a   1.000
_cell.length_b   1.000
_cell.length_c   1.000
_cell.angle_alpha   90.00
_cell.angle_beta   90.00
_cell.angle_gamma   90.00
#
_symmetry.space_group_name_H-M   'P 1'
#
loop_
_entity.id
_entity.type
_entity.pdbx_description
1 polymer ?
#
loop_
_entity_poly.entity_id
_entity_poly.type
_entity_poly.pdbx_seq_one_letter_code
_entity_poly.pdbx_strand_id
1 'polypeptide(L)' 'MSSDNHHKESFLTKYIWSTDHKIIGLQYGFTALVWLLFGFILMMIMRYQLAY' A
#
# COMPACT_ATOMS: atom_id res chain seq x y z
N MET A 1 -5.35 25.86 -32.58
CA MET A 1 -4.08 25.28 -32.11
C MET A 1 -4.27 24.94 -30.64
N SER A 2 -4.34 23.64 -30.31
CA SER A 2 -4.61 23.07 -28.97
C SER A 2 -3.66 23.56 -27.87
N SER A 3 -4.21 23.70 -26.66
CA SER A 3 -3.46 23.67 -25.38
C SER A 3 -4.40 23.21 -24.24
N ASP A 4 -4.77 21.94 -24.25
CA ASP A 4 -5.47 21.21 -23.18
C ASP A 4 -4.60 21.12 -21.90
N ASN A 5 -4.68 22.14 -21.04
CA ASN A 5 -4.00 22.19 -19.73
C ASN A 5 -4.95 21.97 -18.55
N HIS A 6 -6.00 21.16 -18.72
CA HIS A 6 -6.96 20.86 -17.68
C HIS A 6 -6.68 19.48 -17.05
N HIS A 7 -6.34 19.49 -15.75
CA HIS A 7 -6.49 18.36 -14.80
C HIS A 7 -5.50 17.17 -14.89
N LYS A 8 -4.18 17.42 -14.76
CA LYS A 8 -3.22 16.38 -14.34
C LYS A 8 -2.84 16.45 -12.85
N GLU A 9 -3.35 17.44 -12.14
CA GLU A 9 -3.16 17.69 -10.71
C GLU A 9 -4.15 16.86 -9.87
N SER A 10 -4.05 15.52 -9.84
CA SER A 10 -4.67 14.77 -8.73
C SER A 10 -4.52 13.26 -8.72
N PHE A 11 -3.96 12.57 -9.71
CA PHE A 11 -3.87 11.10 -9.53
C PHE A 11 -2.91 10.73 -8.41
N LEU A 12 -1.82 11.49 -8.25
CA LEU A 12 -0.89 11.35 -7.12
C LEU A 12 -1.43 11.99 -5.85
N THR A 13 -2.03 13.19 -5.91
CA THR A 13 -2.57 13.85 -4.70
C THR A 13 -3.81 13.14 -4.15
N LYS A 14 -4.68 12.59 -5.00
CA LYS A 14 -5.88 11.85 -4.58
C LYS A 14 -5.57 10.45 -4.06
N TYR A 15 -4.37 9.92 -4.32
CA TYR A 15 -3.98 8.58 -3.88
C TYR A 15 -2.97 8.61 -2.72
N ILE A 16 -2.06 9.59 -2.71
CA ILE A 16 -1.02 9.77 -1.67
C ILE A 16 -1.36 10.88 -0.66
N TRP A 17 -2.20 11.85 -1.02
CA TRP A 17 -2.61 13.00 -0.20
C TRP A 17 -4.14 13.08 0.03
N SER A 18 -4.87 11.98 -0.14
CA SER A 18 -6.25 11.92 0.33
C SER A 18 -6.22 11.79 1.85
N THR A 19 -6.30 12.93 2.56
CA THR A 19 -6.53 13.03 4.02
C THR A 19 -7.93 12.55 4.43
N ASP A 20 -8.57 11.75 3.58
CA ASP A 20 -9.77 11.01 3.93
C ASP A 20 -9.36 9.95 4.95
N HIS A 21 -9.78 10.16 6.20
CA HIS A 21 -9.69 9.18 7.29
C HIS A 21 -10.20 7.79 6.87
N LYS A 22 -11.12 7.70 5.90
CA LYS A 22 -11.58 6.46 5.25
C LYS A 22 -10.48 5.74 4.46
N ILE A 23 -9.71 6.47 3.65
CA ILE A 23 -8.64 5.90 2.81
C ILE A 23 -7.46 5.53 3.68
N ILE A 24 -7.12 6.37 4.66
CA ILE A 24 -6.08 6.09 5.66
C ILE A 24 -6.40 4.78 6.39
N GLY A 25 -7.63 4.62 6.91
CA GLY A 25 -8.04 3.39 7.58
C GLY A 25 -7.94 2.15 6.68
N LEU A 26 -8.34 2.25 5.41
CA LEU A 26 -8.25 1.15 4.45
C LEU A 26 -6.79 0.82 4.08
N GLN A 27 -5.94 1.83 3.92
CA GLN A 27 -4.52 1.64 3.63
C GLN A 27 -3.79 0.98 4.79
N TYR A 28 -4.02 1.44 6.03
CA TYR A 28 -3.48 0.81 7.24
C TYR A 28 -4.03 -0.61 7.43
N GLY A 29 -5.33 -0.84 7.18
CA GLY A 29 -5.92 -2.18 7.23
C GLY A 29 -5.31 -3.12 6.20
N PHE A 30 -5.15 -2.67 4.95
CA PHE A 30 -4.56 -3.47 3.88
C PHE A 30 -3.07 -3.74 4.11
N THR A 31 -2.30 -2.72 4.47
CA THR A 31 -0.87 -2.88 4.80
C THR A 31 -0.66 -3.76 6.02
N ALA A 32 -1.49 -3.65 7.07
CA ALA A 32 -1.44 -4.55 8.22
C ALA A 32 -1.77 -6.00 7.84
N LEU A 33 -2.76 -6.22 6.95
CA LEU A 33 -3.09 -7.55 6.45
C LEU A 33 -1.93 -8.17 5.65
N VAL A 34 -1.31 -7.39 4.76
CA VAL A 34 -0.12 -7.82 4.00
C VAL A 34 1.05 -8.10 4.95
N TRP A 35 1.27 -7.24 5.95
CA TRP A 35 2.35 -7.42 6.93
C TRP A 35 2.14 -8.65 7.82
N LEU A 36 0.90 -8.94 8.17
CA LEU A 36 0.52 -10.16 8.89
C LEU A 36 0.87 -11.40 8.05
N LEU A 37 0.45 -11.44 6.77
CA LEU A 37 0.81 -12.53 5.85
C LEU A 37 2.33 -12.63 5.66
N PHE A 38 3.03 -11.50 5.58
CA PHE A 38 4.49 -11.47 5.48
C PHE A 38 5.15 -12.05 6.74
N GLY A 39 4.65 -11.73 7.94
CA GLY A 39 5.11 -12.34 9.19
C GLY A 39 4.93 -13.86 9.22
N PHE A 40 3.82 -14.37 8.67
CA PHE A 40 3.61 -15.80 8.51
C PHE A 40 4.64 -16.44 7.57
N ILE A 41 4.95 -15.77 6.45
CA ILE A 41 5.98 -16.24 5.51
C ILE A 41 7.36 -16.23 6.21
N LEU A 42 7.69 -15.18 6.97
CA LEU A 42 8.95 -15.10 7.72
C LEU A 42 9.09 -16.24 8.74
N MET A 43 8.03 -16.61 9.46
CA MET A 43 8.06 -17.81 10.33
C MET A 43 8.36 -19.09 9.54
N MET A 44 7.75 -19.27 8.38
CA MET A 44 8.03 -20.43 7.53
C MET A 44 9.48 -20.44 7.02
N ILE A 45 10.05 -19.27 6.69
CA ILE A 45 11.44 -19.14 6.26
C ILE A 45 12.41 -19.46 7.39
N MET A 46 12.21 -18.92 8.59
CA MET A 46 13.06 -19.26 9.75
C MET A 46 13.04 -20.76 10.03
N ARG A 47 11.87 -21.39 9.88
CA ARG A 47 11.75 -22.85 9.99
C ARG A 47 12.51 -23.58 8.88
N TYR A 48 12.41 -23.11 7.63
CA TYR A 48 13.11 -23.70 6.49
C TYR A 48 14.64 -23.57 6.61
N GLN A 49 15.11 -22.44 7.14
CA GLN A 49 16.54 -22.17 7.33
C GLN A 49 17.17 -22.98 8.47
N LEU A 50 16.38 -23.56 9.39
CA LEU A 50 16.87 -24.48 10.43
C LEU A 50 16.86 -25.95 9.96
N ALA A 51 16.07 -26.25 8.92
CA ALA A 51 16.03 -27.56 8.29
C ALA A 51 17.17 -27.76 7.27
N TYR A 52 17.85 -26.68 6.89
CA TYR A 52 19.06 -26.65 6.07
C TYR A 52 20.27 -26.31 6.93
#